data_AF-A0A972XYX6-F1
#
_entry.id   AF-A0A972XYX6-F1
#
_cell.length_a   1.000
_cell.length_b   1.000
_cell.length_c   1.000
_cell.angle_alpha   90.00
_cell.angle_beta   90.00
_cell.angle_gamma   90.00
#
_symmetry.space_group_name_H-M   'P 1'
#
loop_
_entity.id
_entity.type
_entity.pdbx_description
1 polymer ?
#
loop_
_entity_poly.entity_id
_entity_poly.type
_entity_poly.pdbx_seq_one_letter_code
_entity_poly.pdbx_strand_id
1 'polypeptide(L)'
;MNDSYWRLVEPVWDKICSYDGAENFLREFNKATKKQKVLFAAHWAQSEIMNGGLGQFYSNSTGVLTPEAVEVFEAIGVKKCAAALQ
;
A
#
# COMPACT_ATOMS: atom_id res chain seq x y z
N MET A 1 -6.88 -18.64 -9.07
CA MET A 1 -6.92 -17.25 -8.57
C MET A 1 -7.01 -16.34 -9.79
N ASN A 2 -7.81 -15.26 -9.74
CA ASN A 2 -7.99 -14.36 -10.88
C ASN A 2 -6.68 -13.64 -11.21
N ASP A 3 -5.92 -14.14 -12.18
CA ASP A 3 -4.68 -13.52 -12.68
C ASP A 3 -4.89 -12.08 -13.19
N SER A 4 -6.14 -11.65 -13.40
CA SER A 4 -6.49 -10.31 -13.88
C SER A 4 -6.10 -9.18 -12.91
N TYR A 5 -6.21 -9.41 -11.60
CA TYR A 5 -5.91 -8.37 -10.60
C TYR A 5 -4.41 -8.24 -10.37
N TRP A 6 -3.71 -9.36 -10.20
CA TRP A 6 -2.26 -9.35 -9.96
C TRP A 6 -1.51 -8.73 -11.14
N ARG A 7 -1.95 -8.96 -12.39
CA ARG A 7 -1.41 -8.29 -13.59
C ARG A 7 -1.44 -6.76 -13.54
N LEU A 8 -2.31 -6.16 -12.72
CA LEU A 8 -2.34 -4.72 -12.50
C LEU A 8 -1.41 -4.28 -11.37
N VAL A 9 -1.29 -5.11 -10.33
CA VAL A 9 -0.50 -4.82 -9.12
C VAL A 9 0.98 -5.07 -9.35
N GLU A 10 1.35 -6.21 -9.92
CA GLU A 10 2.72 -6.68 -10.11
C GLU A 10 3.65 -5.63 -10.74
N PRO A 11 3.29 -4.93 -11.84
CA PRO A 11 4.18 -3.95 -12.44
C PRO A 11 4.43 -2.73 -11.54
N VAL A 12 3.47 -2.42 -10.66
CA VAL A 12 3.58 -1.32 -9.69
C VAL A 12 4.37 -1.80 -8.47
N TRP A 13 4.12 -3.03 -8.04
CA TRP A 13 4.81 -3.69 -6.95
C TRP A 13 6.32 -3.79 -7.21
N ASP A 14 6.72 -4.37 -8.33
CA ASP A 14 8.13 -4.58 -8.68
C ASP A 14 8.90 -3.26 -8.81
N LYS A 15 8.20 -2.18 -9.15
CA LYS A 15 8.81 -0.86 -9.31
C LYS A 15 8.97 -0.11 -7.99
N ILE A 16 8.04 -0.29 -7.05
CA ILE A 16 7.94 0.53 -5.85
C ILE A 16 8.42 -0.22 -4.61
N CYS A 17 8.12 -1.52 -4.51
CA CYS A 17 8.48 -2.35 -3.37
C CYS A 17 9.97 -2.67 -3.42
N SER A 18 10.79 -1.82 -2.78
CA SER A 18 12.20 -2.11 -2.54
C SER A 18 12.42 -2.48 -1.07
N TYR A 19 13.34 -3.42 -0.84
CA TYR A 19 13.78 -3.81 0.50
C TYR A 19 14.86 -2.86 1.05
N ASP A 20 15.20 -1.80 0.31
CA ASP A 20 16.29 -0.87 0.64
C ASP A 20 15.85 0.26 1.59
N GLY A 21 14.78 0.05 2.36
CA GLY A 21 14.32 0.97 3.40
C GLY A 21 13.37 2.08 2.95
N ALA A 22 12.87 2.84 3.93
CA ALA A 22 11.77 3.81 3.79
C ALA A 22 12.05 4.95 2.79
N GLU A 23 13.28 5.48 2.74
CA GLU A 23 13.62 6.57 1.82
C GLU A 23 13.59 6.14 0.35
N ASN A 24 14.14 4.95 0.06
CA ASN A 24 14.12 4.39 -1.29
C ASN A 24 12.68 4.09 -1.72
N PHE A 25 11.89 3.52 -0.81
CA PHE A 25 10.47 3.32 -1.00
C PHE A 25 9.74 4.64 -1.37
N LEU A 26 9.84 5.67 -0.51
CA LEU A 26 9.16 6.95 -0.72
C LEU A 26 9.59 7.62 -2.03
N ARG A 27 10.86 7.51 -2.40
CA ARG A 27 11.37 8.03 -3.67
C ARG A 27 10.72 7.35 -4.87
N GLU A 28 10.67 6.02 -4.91
CA GLU A 28 10.07 5.30 -6.04
C GLU A 28 8.55 5.44 -6.06
N PHE A 29 7.91 5.38 -4.89
CA PHE A 29 6.49 5.64 -4.73
C PHE A 29 6.12 7.02 -5.27
N ASN A 30 6.93 8.05 -4.99
CA ASN A 30 6.64 9.41 -5.45
C ASN A 30 6.76 9.62 -6.97
N LYS A 31 7.48 8.75 -7.69
CA LYS A 31 7.52 8.75 -9.16
C LYS A 31 6.29 8.10 -9.79
N ALA A 32 5.49 7.37 -9.03
CA ALA A 32 4.31 6.68 -9.53
C ALA A 32 3.17 7.65 -9.85
N THR A 33 2.37 7.31 -10.86
CA THR A 33 1.15 8.08 -11.17
C THR A 33 0.15 7.98 -10.02
N LYS A 34 -0.79 8.93 -9.94
CA LYS A 34 -1.86 8.91 -8.92
C LYS A 34 -2.61 7.57 -8.88
N LYS A 35 -2.94 6.99 -10.05
CA LYS A 35 -3.63 5.69 -10.13
C LYS A 35 -2.78 4.54 -9.58
N GLN A 36 -1.48 4.55 -9.84
CA GLN A 36 -0.55 3.53 -9.34
C GLN A 36 -0.37 3.65 -7.83
N LYS A 37 -0.22 4.87 -7.30
CA LYS A 37 -0.16 5.13 -5.85
C LYS A 37 -1.40 4.59 -5.14
N VAL A 38 -2.59 4.88 -5.66
CA VAL A 38 -3.87 4.38 -5.14
C VAL A 38 -3.91 2.86 -5.14
N LEU A 39 -3.60 2.22 -6.28
CA LEU A 39 -3.62 0.77 -6.38
C LEU A 39 -2.66 0.10 -5.40
N PHE A 40 -1.42 0.59 -5.34
CA PHE A 40 -0.36 0.01 -4.55
C PHE A 40 -0.59 0.21 -3.04
N ALA A 41 -0.90 1.43 -2.60
CA ALA A 41 -1.14 1.71 -1.19
C ALA A 41 -2.34 0.92 -0.65
N ALA A 42 -3.44 0.84 -1.42
CA ALA A 42 -4.58 0.01 -1.04
C ALA A 42 -4.21 -1.47 -0.94
N HIS A 43 -3.51 -2.00 -1.96
CA HIS A 43 -3.13 -3.41 -1.99
C HIS A 43 -2.18 -3.79 -0.86
N TRP A 44 -1.12 -3.01 -0.66
CA TRP A 44 -0.09 -3.37 0.32
C TRP A 44 -0.60 -3.26 1.75
N ALA A 45 -1.33 -2.18 2.08
CA ALA A 45 -1.96 -2.05 3.39
C ALA A 45 -2.93 -3.21 3.66
N GLN A 46 -3.77 -3.56 2.68
CA GLN A 46 -4.67 -4.70 2.80
C GLN A 46 -3.91 -6.02 2.95
N SER A 47 -2.82 -6.24 2.21
CA SER A 47 -2.01 -7.45 2.30
C SER A 47 -1.41 -7.66 3.70
N GLU A 48 -0.78 -6.64 4.28
CA GLU A 48 -0.21 -6.74 5.63
C GLU A 48 -1.27 -6.95 6.71
N ILE A 49 -2.37 -6.17 6.64
CA ILE A 49 -3.46 -6.27 7.61
C ILE A 49 -4.11 -7.64 7.55
N MET A 50 -4.32 -8.19 6.34
CA MET A 50 -4.92 -9.52 6.20
C MET A 50 -3.96 -10.65 6.59
N ASN A 51 -2.64 -10.43 6.51
CA ASN A 51 -1.64 -11.43 6.91
C ASN A 51 -1.37 -11.47 8.41
N GLY A 52 -1.28 -10.31 9.08
CA GLY A 52 -0.91 -10.25 10.51
C GLY A 52 -1.52 -9.09 11.28
N GLY A 53 -2.58 -8.48 10.75
CA GLY A 53 -3.28 -7.37 11.37
C GLY A 53 -2.46 -6.07 11.38
N LEU A 54 -2.95 -5.11 12.17
CA LEU A 54 -2.27 -3.81 12.36
C LEU A 54 -0.87 -3.97 12.95
N GLY A 55 -0.66 -5.00 13.78
CA GLY A 55 0.66 -5.31 14.34
C GLY A 55 1.71 -5.52 13.24
N GLN A 56 1.40 -6.37 12.26
CA GLN A 56 2.28 -6.60 11.12
C GLN A 56 2.43 -5.35 10.25
N PHE A 57 1.32 -4.65 9.97
CA PHE A 57 1.35 -3.43 9.16
C PHE A 57 2.32 -2.37 9.72
N TYR A 58 2.32 -2.15 11.04
CA TYR A 58 3.20 -1.17 11.69
C TYR A 58 4.60 -1.70 12.04
N SER A 59 4.78 -3.01 12.21
CA SER A 59 6.11 -3.60 12.48
C SER A 59 6.95 -3.76 11.22
N ASN A 60 6.32 -3.92 10.07
CA ASN A 60 6.98 -4.01 8.77
C ASN A 60 7.29 -2.62 8.21
N SER A 61 8.10 -2.57 7.15
CA SER A 61 8.41 -1.33 6.44
C SER A 61 7.16 -0.64 5.86
N THR A 62 6.04 -1.35 5.72
CA THR A 62 4.76 -0.85 5.22
C THR A 62 4.16 0.26 6.08
N GLY A 63 4.54 0.38 7.36
CA GLY A 63 4.08 1.47 8.23
C GLY A 63 4.39 2.87 7.69
N VAL A 64 5.41 3.00 6.82
CA VAL A 64 5.74 4.26 6.13
C VAL A 64 4.58 4.79 5.26
N LEU A 65 3.67 3.91 4.82
CA LEU A 65 2.52 4.26 3.98
C LEU A 65 1.25 4.63 4.73
N THR A 66 1.31 4.73 6.06
CA THR A 66 0.11 5.00 6.86
C THR A 66 -0.68 6.22 6.34
N PRO A 67 -0.06 7.38 6.04
CA PRO A 67 -0.79 8.54 5.51
C PRO A 67 -1.48 8.25 4.17
N GLU A 68 -0.77 7.66 3.21
CA GLU A 68 -1.31 7.37 1.89
C GLU A 68 -2.38 6.26 1.92
N ALA A 69 -2.23 5.28 2.81
CA ALA A 69 -3.22 4.22 3.00
C ALA A 69 -4.54 4.80 3.55
N VAL A 70 -4.47 5.74 4.51
CA VAL A 70 -5.65 6.46 5.01
C VAL A 70 -6.32 7.24 3.87
N GLU A 71 -5.58 8.10 3.16
CA GLU A 71 -6.13 8.91 2.06
C GLU A 71 -6.78 8.04 0.97
N VAL A 72 -6.13 6.94 0.61
CA VAL A 72 -6.63 6.03 -0.41
C VAL A 72 -7.90 5.33 0.06
N PHE A 73 -7.92 4.80 1.28
CA PHE A 73 -9.11 4.14 1.83
C PHE A 73 -10.29 5.09 1.96
N GLU A 74 -10.06 6.35 2.31
CA GLU A 74 -11.10 7.38 2.25
C GLU A 74 -11.60 7.60 0.82
N ALA A 75 -10.68 7.76 -0.13
CA ALA A 75 -11.01 8.04 -1.54
C ALA A 75 -11.79 6.90 -2.22
N ILE A 76 -11.52 5.64 -1.86
CA ILE A 76 -12.22 4.46 -2.42
C ILE A 76 -13.44 4.03 -1.59
N GLY A 77 -13.79 4.78 -0.54
CA GLY A 77 -15.00 4.56 0.27
C GLY A 77 -14.87 3.49 1.36
N VAL A 78 -13.67 2.99 1.65
CA VAL A 78 -13.40 1.97 2.67
C VAL A 78 -13.08 2.65 4.01
N LYS A 79 -14.00 3.50 4.48
CA LYS A 79 -13.80 4.40 5.63
C LYS A 79 -13.45 3.70 6.95
N LYS A 80 -13.92 2.47 7.16
CA LYS A 80 -13.58 1.68 8.35
C LYS A 80 -12.09 1.33 8.40
N CYS A 81 -11.49 1.01 7.25
CA CYS A 81 -10.06 0.74 7.17
C CYS A 81 -9.26 2.02 7.35
N ALA A 82 -9.72 3.15 6.79
CA ALA A 82 -9.09 4.45 7.04
C ALA A 82 -9.06 4.80 8.54
N ALA A 83 -10.19 4.63 9.24
CA ALA A 83 -10.30 4.90 10.67
C ALA A 83 -9.45 3.96 11.54
N ALA A 84 -9.15 2.74 11.07
CA ALA A 84 -8.32 1.79 11.79
C ALA A 84 -6.81 2.10 11.71
N LEU A 85 -6.42 3.07 10.87
CA LEU A 85 -5.04 3.49 10.64
C LEU A 85 -4.72 4.88 11.26
N GLN A 86 -5.67 5.50 11.94
CA GLN A 86 -5.57 6.78 12.65
C GLN A 86 -5.40 6.58 14.15
#